data_AF-Q4VDH0-F1
#
_entry.id   AF-Q4VDH0-F1
#
_cell.length_a   1.000
_cell.length_b   1.000
_cell.length_c   1.000
_cell.angle_alpha   90.00
_cell.angle_beta   90.00
_cell.angle_gamma   90.00
#
_symmetry.space_group_name_H-M   'P 1'
#
loop_
_entity.id
_entity.type
_entity.pdbx_description
1 polymer ?
#
loop_
_entity_poly.entity_id
_entity_poly.type
_entity_poly.pdbx_seq_one_letter_code
_entity_poly.pdbx_strand_id
1 'polypeptide(L)'
;MRVCYFALLHAAALVVMANKSEKSHSIVHLVPLRDVADHRNDVSVNQSLRAQAAPGDEERVAGSSAVKMAMDGLEAHAKLRTEGKDLGEHFEDWMKRLSQRELVNGVVSNFGADESAEQALVKKLVDVYGDNMIGPWIARLSLAEKLTSGEERIREILTKHWAAEQSLGDMITLIRASEKFEDVDFYRPGVVKLLQKFTPTAVNEAIMAGYGKSEAYFVSVLYRATMKEGSDLAACEAA
;
A
#
# COMPACT_ATOMS: atom_id res chain seq x y z
N MET A 1 -10.00 17.04 59.42
CA MET A 1 -10.08 18.30 58.66
C MET A 1 -9.61 18.00 57.24
N ARG A 2 -10.45 18.27 56.22
CA ARG A 2 -10.20 18.19 54.74
C ARG A 2 -9.94 16.77 54.19
N VAL A 3 -10.88 16.04 53.58
CA VAL A 3 -11.50 16.18 52.22
C VAL A 3 -10.49 16.49 51.11
N CYS A 4 -10.30 15.55 50.19
CA CYS A 4 -10.13 15.76 48.73
C CYS A 4 -10.51 14.48 47.95
N TYR A 5 -11.12 14.68 46.78
CA TYR A 5 -11.94 13.75 45.97
C TYR A 5 -11.15 12.99 44.87
N PHE A 6 -11.62 11.75 44.59
CA PHE A 6 -11.71 10.95 43.33
C PHE A 6 -10.57 10.85 42.30
N ALA A 7 -10.16 9.62 41.95
CA ALA A 7 -10.61 8.89 40.74
C ALA A 7 -9.98 7.47 40.65
N LEU A 8 -10.80 6.48 40.29
CA LEU A 8 -10.49 5.06 40.11
C LEU A 8 -9.89 4.77 38.72
N LEU A 9 -8.76 4.05 38.67
CA LEU A 9 -8.38 3.18 37.54
C LEU A 9 -7.48 2.06 38.06
N HIS A 10 -7.99 0.83 38.03
CA HIS A 10 -7.28 -0.37 38.51
C HIS A 10 -6.28 -0.84 37.45
N ALA A 11 -5.00 -0.81 37.79
CA ALA A 11 -3.97 -1.58 37.14
C ALA A 11 -4.25 -3.08 37.33
N ALA A 12 -4.24 -3.85 36.24
CA ALA A 12 -4.31 -5.30 36.26
C ALA A 12 -3.03 -5.88 36.86
N ALA A 13 -3.15 -6.67 37.93
CA ALA A 13 -2.06 -7.48 38.45
C ALA A 13 -2.04 -8.84 37.71
N LEU A 14 -0.95 -9.10 36.97
CA LEU A 14 -0.66 -10.37 36.30
C LEU A 14 0.02 -11.31 37.31
N VAL A 15 -0.58 -12.47 37.60
CA VAL A 15 0.07 -13.53 38.38
C VAL A 15 0.51 -14.64 37.43
N VAL A 16 1.82 -14.84 37.31
CA VAL A 16 2.44 -15.95 36.56
C VAL A 16 2.87 -17.03 37.57
N MET A 17 2.24 -18.20 37.55
CA MET A 17 2.75 -19.38 38.23
C MET A 17 3.53 -20.23 37.22
N ALA A 18 4.86 -20.16 37.27
CA ALA A 18 5.73 -21.06 36.53
C ALA A 18 5.89 -22.37 37.32
N ASN A 19 5.33 -23.47 36.81
CA ASN A 19 5.65 -24.80 37.32
C ASN A 19 6.50 -25.53 36.27
N LYS A 20 7.77 -25.80 36.63
CA LYS A 20 8.69 -26.59 35.79
C LYS A 20 8.23 -28.05 35.81
N SER A 21 7.73 -28.53 34.67
CA SER A 21 7.59 -29.96 34.38
C SER A 21 7.88 -30.14 32.88
N GLU A 22 8.85 -31.00 32.58
CA GLU A 22 9.51 -31.10 31.27
C GLU A 22 8.68 -31.81 30.18
N LYS A 23 7.40 -32.12 30.43
CA LYS A 23 6.48 -32.71 29.44
C LYS A 23 5.03 -32.33 29.72
N SER A 24 4.62 -31.11 29.37
CA SER A 24 3.19 -30.82 29.17
C SER A 24 3.00 -29.48 28.47
N HIS A 25 2.17 -29.44 27.43
CA HIS A 25 1.71 -28.19 26.82
C HIS A 25 0.92 -27.39 27.85
N SER A 26 1.39 -26.18 28.16
CA SER A 26 0.69 -25.28 29.07
C SER A 26 -0.58 -24.74 28.41
N ILE A 27 -1.73 -25.32 28.77
CA ILE A 27 -3.04 -24.74 28.49
C ILE A 27 -3.24 -23.60 29.49
N VAL A 28 -3.29 -22.37 28.99
CA VAL A 28 -3.60 -21.18 29.79
C VAL A 28 -5.11 -21.18 30.07
N HIS A 29 -5.51 -21.58 31.27
CA HIS A 29 -6.89 -21.43 31.74
C HIS A 29 -7.12 -19.98 32.21
N LEU A 30 -7.75 -19.17 31.36
CA LEU A 30 -8.31 -17.88 31.76
C LEU A 30 -9.68 -18.13 32.41
N VAL A 31 -9.74 -18.11 33.74
CA VAL A 31 -10.99 -18.10 34.50
C VAL A 31 -11.32 -16.64 34.84
N PRO A 32 -12.42 -16.05 34.33
CA PRO A 32 -12.92 -14.79 34.85
C PRO A 32 -13.55 -15.02 36.24
N LEU A 33 -12.97 -14.38 37.26
CA LEU A 33 -13.58 -14.24 38.58
C LEU A 33 -14.57 -13.07 38.56
N ARG A 34 -15.86 -13.38 38.40
CA ARG A 34 -17.07 -12.67 38.89
C ARG A 34 -18.29 -13.30 38.19
N ASP A 35 -19.38 -13.72 38.83
CA ASP A 35 -19.97 -13.36 40.11
C ASP A 35 -20.60 -14.61 40.76
N VAL A 36 -20.38 -14.77 42.07
CA VAL A 36 -21.18 -15.65 42.92
C VAL A 36 -22.34 -14.81 43.45
N ALA A 37 -23.44 -14.77 42.72
CA ALA A 37 -24.76 -14.49 43.27
C ALA A 37 -25.86 -14.89 42.27
N ASP A 38 -26.79 -15.70 42.77
CA ASP A 38 -28.17 -15.84 42.31
C ASP A 38 -28.45 -16.54 40.96
N HIS A 39 -28.73 -17.83 41.13
CA HIS A 39 -29.95 -18.52 40.66
C HIS A 39 -30.34 -18.49 39.18
N ARG A 40 -30.46 -19.73 38.66
CA ARG A 40 -31.36 -20.19 37.60
C ARG A 40 -31.20 -19.51 36.24
N ASN A 41 -30.50 -20.18 35.33
CA ASN A 41 -30.94 -20.32 33.94
C ASN A 41 -30.09 -21.39 33.23
N ASP A 42 -30.66 -22.58 33.01
CA ASP A 42 -30.11 -23.64 32.14
C ASP A 42 -29.99 -23.22 30.64
N VAL A 43 -30.26 -21.94 30.35
CA VAL A 43 -30.18 -21.36 29.00
C VAL A 43 -28.80 -20.75 28.72
N SER A 44 -28.03 -20.33 29.74
CA SER A 44 -26.76 -19.61 29.52
C SER A 44 -25.58 -20.51 29.16
N VAL A 45 -25.57 -21.77 29.61
CA VAL A 45 -24.48 -22.71 29.32
C VAL A 45 -24.51 -23.17 27.86
N ASN A 46 -25.71 -23.37 27.29
CA ASN A 46 -25.85 -23.68 25.86
C ASN A 46 -25.55 -22.48 24.96
N GLN A 47 -25.78 -21.25 25.44
CA GLN A 47 -25.42 -20.04 24.69
C GLN A 47 -23.91 -19.74 24.77
N SER A 48 -23.25 -20.10 25.87
CA SER A 48 -21.80 -19.99 26.04
C SER A 48 -21.03 -21.04 25.22
N LEU A 49 -21.55 -22.28 25.15
CA LEU A 49 -21.04 -23.33 24.27
C LEU A 49 -21.35 -23.04 22.80
N ARG A 50 -22.50 -22.42 22.46
CA ARG A 50 -22.77 -21.93 21.10
C ARG A 50 -21.94 -20.70 20.74
N ALA A 51 -21.59 -19.83 21.68
CA ALA A 51 -20.69 -18.71 21.45
C ALA A 51 -19.22 -19.14 21.33
N GLN A 52 -18.85 -20.33 21.81
CA GLN A 52 -17.57 -20.97 21.52
C GLN A 52 -17.58 -21.80 20.22
N ALA A 53 -18.76 -22.21 19.75
CA ALA A 53 -18.92 -22.96 18.49
C ALA A 53 -19.30 -22.08 17.28
N ALA A 54 -19.72 -20.84 17.52
CA ALA A 54 -19.80 -19.80 16.50
C ALA A 54 -18.48 -19.02 16.60
N PRO A 55 -17.48 -19.33 15.76
CA PRO A 55 -16.31 -18.46 15.70
C PRO A 55 -16.84 -17.08 15.32
N GLY A 56 -16.37 -16.06 16.04
CA GLY A 56 -16.60 -14.65 15.73
C GLY A 56 -15.89 -14.27 14.43
N ASP A 57 -16.30 -14.92 13.34
CA ASP A 57 -15.66 -14.90 12.04
C ASP A 57 -16.15 -13.74 11.18
N GLU A 58 -17.36 -13.23 11.39
CA GLU A 58 -17.95 -12.38 10.35
C GLU A 58 -17.34 -10.97 10.25
N GLU A 59 -16.66 -10.45 11.29
CA GLU A 59 -16.05 -9.11 11.23
C GLU A 59 -14.50 -9.11 11.26
N ARG A 60 -13.86 -10.19 11.73
CA ARG A 60 -12.39 -10.34 11.72
C ARG A 60 -11.86 -11.26 10.61
N VAL A 61 -12.66 -12.20 10.09
CA VAL A 61 -12.20 -13.13 9.04
C VAL A 61 -12.37 -12.58 7.64
N ALA A 62 -13.29 -11.63 7.41
CA ALA A 62 -13.44 -10.99 6.10
C ALA A 62 -12.13 -10.28 5.65
N GLY A 63 -11.47 -9.54 6.56
CA GLY A 63 -10.19 -8.88 6.29
C GLY A 63 -9.05 -9.88 6.03
N SER A 64 -8.92 -10.93 6.85
CA SER A 64 -7.89 -11.96 6.68
C SER A 64 -8.08 -12.79 5.41
N SER A 65 -9.33 -13.11 5.07
CA SER A 65 -9.74 -13.84 3.86
C SER A 65 -9.43 -13.05 2.58
N ALA A 66 -9.82 -11.77 2.54
CA ALA A 66 -9.54 -10.90 1.40
C ALA A 66 -8.03 -10.68 1.20
N VAL A 67 -7.30 -10.48 2.29
CA VAL A 67 -5.84 -10.34 2.26
C VAL A 67 -5.18 -11.64 1.78
N LYS A 68 -5.64 -12.81 2.23
CA LYS A 68 -5.14 -14.10 1.76
C LYS A 68 -5.41 -14.29 0.26
N MET A 69 -6.62 -13.99 -0.21
CA MET A 69 -6.95 -14.02 -1.64
C MET A 69 -6.07 -13.08 -2.47
N ALA A 70 -5.71 -11.91 -1.93
CA ALA A 70 -4.78 -11.00 -2.56
C ALA A 70 -3.36 -11.58 -2.66
N MET A 71 -2.88 -12.24 -1.60
CA MET A 71 -1.57 -12.91 -1.63
C MET A 71 -1.56 -14.09 -2.61
N ASP A 72 -2.58 -14.95 -2.56
CA ASP A 72 -2.72 -16.10 -3.45
C ASP A 72 -2.80 -15.65 -4.93
N GLY A 73 -3.49 -14.55 -5.21
CA GLY A 73 -3.55 -13.98 -6.56
C GLY A 73 -2.21 -13.42 -7.04
N LEU A 74 -1.43 -12.79 -6.16
CA LEU A 74 -0.08 -12.31 -6.48
C LEU A 74 0.88 -13.48 -6.78
N GLU A 75 0.74 -14.60 -6.06
CA GLU A 75 1.47 -15.83 -6.36
C GLU A 75 1.03 -16.48 -7.67
N ALA A 76 -0.27 -16.49 -7.96
CA ALA A 76 -0.79 -16.97 -9.23
C ALA A 76 -0.24 -16.14 -10.41
N HIS A 77 -0.23 -14.82 -10.30
CA HIS A 77 0.35 -13.94 -11.33
C HIS A 77 1.86 -14.13 -11.48
N ALA A 78 2.59 -14.34 -10.36
CA ALA A 78 4.01 -14.69 -10.42
C ALA A 78 4.25 -15.95 -11.27
N LYS A 79 3.40 -16.97 -11.08
CA LYS A 79 3.48 -18.23 -11.83
C LYS A 79 3.16 -18.02 -13.32
N LEU A 80 2.10 -17.27 -13.64
CA LEU A 80 1.75 -16.94 -15.02
C LEU A 80 2.90 -16.20 -15.75
N ARG A 81 3.61 -15.29 -15.05
CA ARG A 81 4.81 -14.64 -15.61
C ARG A 81 5.92 -15.63 -15.91
N THR A 82 6.20 -16.58 -15.00
CA THR A 82 7.22 -17.61 -15.27
C THR A 82 6.83 -18.55 -16.42
N GLU A 83 5.54 -18.70 -16.69
CA GLU A 83 4.99 -19.42 -17.85
C GLU A 83 5.00 -18.59 -19.15
N GLY A 84 5.49 -17.34 -19.11
CA GLY A 84 5.59 -16.45 -20.27
C GLY A 84 4.26 -15.86 -20.73
N LYS A 85 3.23 -15.89 -19.88
CA LYS A 85 1.91 -15.32 -20.20
C LYS A 85 1.91 -13.82 -20.00
N ASP A 86 1.16 -13.12 -20.85
CA ASP A 86 0.92 -11.69 -20.71
C ASP A 86 0.00 -11.43 -19.51
N LEU A 87 0.41 -10.52 -18.64
CA LEU A 87 -0.33 -10.07 -17.46
C LEU A 87 -1.06 -8.75 -17.68
N GLY A 88 -0.86 -8.09 -18.84
CA GLY A 88 -1.37 -6.75 -19.11
C GLY A 88 -2.88 -6.61 -18.91
N GLU A 89 -3.66 -7.57 -19.41
CA GLU A 89 -5.13 -7.55 -19.31
C GLU A 89 -5.66 -7.64 -17.87
N HIS A 90 -4.90 -8.23 -16.95
CA HIS A 90 -5.31 -8.42 -15.57
C HIS A 90 -4.66 -7.43 -14.59
N PHE A 91 -3.60 -6.77 -15.02
CA PHE A 91 -2.78 -5.92 -14.16
C PHE A 91 -3.56 -4.73 -13.59
N GLU A 92 -4.25 -3.95 -14.42
CA GLU A 92 -4.95 -2.75 -13.93
C GLU A 92 -6.09 -3.08 -12.98
N ASP A 93 -6.91 -4.08 -13.33
CA ASP A 93 -8.03 -4.55 -12.49
C ASP A 93 -7.51 -5.11 -11.17
N TRP A 94 -6.41 -5.86 -11.21
CA TRP A 94 -5.78 -6.37 -10.01
C TRP A 94 -5.23 -5.26 -9.13
N MET A 95 -4.47 -4.32 -9.69
CA MET A 95 -3.90 -3.21 -8.95
C MET A 95 -4.98 -2.32 -8.32
N LYS A 96 -6.12 -2.13 -9.00
CA LYS A 96 -7.28 -1.41 -8.47
C LYS A 96 -7.94 -2.11 -7.29
N ARG A 97 -7.97 -3.45 -7.28
CA ARG A 97 -8.44 -4.23 -6.12
C ARG A 97 -7.43 -4.17 -4.98
N LEU A 98 -6.13 -4.34 -5.30
CA LEU A 98 -5.04 -4.29 -4.34
C LEU A 98 -4.98 -2.94 -3.62
N SER A 99 -5.25 -1.85 -4.34
CA SER A 99 -5.22 -0.47 -3.84
C SER A 99 -6.41 -0.09 -2.94
N GLN A 100 -7.26 -1.02 -2.54
CA GLN A 100 -8.23 -0.78 -1.47
C GLN A 100 -7.49 -0.64 -0.13
N ARG A 101 -7.71 0.47 0.58
CA ARG A 101 -6.91 0.86 1.77
C ARG A 101 -6.72 -0.28 2.78
N GLU A 102 -7.81 -0.95 3.16
CA GLU A 102 -7.78 -2.05 4.13
C GLU A 102 -6.94 -3.23 3.64
N LEU A 103 -6.99 -3.49 2.34
CA LEU A 103 -6.30 -4.58 1.69
C LEU A 103 -4.81 -4.28 1.53
N VAL A 104 -4.42 -3.06 1.13
CA VAL A 104 -3.01 -2.61 1.11
C VAL A 104 -2.38 -2.80 2.49
N ASN A 105 -3.08 -2.31 3.53
CA ASN A 105 -2.58 -2.39 4.91
C ASN A 105 -2.40 -3.85 5.34
N GLY A 106 -3.41 -4.69 5.10
CA GLY A 106 -3.35 -6.10 5.47
C GLY A 106 -2.29 -6.89 4.70
N VAL A 107 -2.12 -6.62 3.39
CA VAL A 107 -1.08 -7.24 2.56
C VAL A 107 0.31 -6.80 3.01
N VAL A 108 0.54 -5.51 3.28
CA VAL A 108 1.81 -5.03 3.85
C VAL A 108 2.07 -5.73 5.18
N SER A 109 1.10 -5.78 6.09
CA SER A 109 1.26 -6.46 7.39
C SER A 109 1.59 -7.96 7.28
N ASN A 110 1.18 -8.63 6.20
CA ASN A 110 1.55 -10.03 5.95
C ASN A 110 3.03 -10.22 5.61
N PHE A 111 3.71 -9.20 5.10
CA PHE A 111 5.16 -9.24 4.89
C PHE A 111 5.97 -8.90 6.15
N GLY A 112 5.32 -8.41 7.21
CA GLY A 112 5.94 -8.02 8.48
C GLY A 112 5.32 -6.74 9.06
N ALA A 113 5.85 -6.27 10.19
CA ALA A 113 5.34 -5.09 10.89
C ALA A 113 6.13 -3.78 10.63
N ASP A 114 7.24 -3.84 9.88
CA ASP A 114 8.21 -2.74 9.76
C ASP A 114 8.28 -2.17 8.33
N GLU A 115 9.07 -1.09 8.12
CA GLU A 115 9.32 -0.50 6.79
C GLU A 115 9.82 -1.53 5.75
N SER A 116 10.43 -2.63 6.21
CA SER A 116 10.84 -3.77 5.37
C SER A 116 9.65 -4.46 4.67
N ALA A 117 8.45 -4.37 5.23
CA ALA A 117 7.25 -5.00 4.71
C ALA A 117 6.70 -4.27 3.47
N GLU A 118 6.78 -2.94 3.46
CA GLU A 118 6.44 -2.13 2.29
C GLU A 118 7.42 -2.37 1.13
N GLN A 119 8.71 -2.47 1.43
CA GLN A 119 9.73 -2.83 0.44
C GLN A 119 9.54 -4.24 -0.10
N ALA A 120 9.15 -5.20 0.75
CA ALA A 120 8.86 -6.57 0.33
C ALA A 120 7.66 -6.65 -0.62
N LEU A 121 6.58 -5.92 -0.33
CA LEU A 121 5.44 -5.80 -1.23
C LEU A 121 5.87 -5.21 -2.58
N VAL A 122 6.60 -4.09 -2.57
CA VAL A 122 7.04 -3.46 -3.82
C VAL A 122 7.95 -4.38 -4.63
N LYS A 123 8.94 -4.99 -3.99
CA LYS A 123 9.82 -5.95 -4.65
C LYS A 123 9.01 -7.07 -5.29
N LYS A 124 8.03 -7.62 -4.56
CA LYS A 124 7.14 -8.67 -5.11
C LYS A 124 6.32 -8.15 -6.30
N LEU A 125 5.80 -6.92 -6.26
CA LEU A 125 5.07 -6.33 -7.39
C LEU A 125 5.97 -6.15 -8.61
N VAL A 126 7.20 -5.63 -8.44
CA VAL A 126 8.18 -5.48 -9.53
C VAL A 126 8.62 -6.84 -10.08
N ASP A 127 8.84 -7.83 -9.21
CA ASP A 127 9.17 -9.20 -9.60
C ASP A 127 8.01 -9.91 -10.33
N VAL A 128 6.76 -9.46 -10.16
CA VAL A 128 5.58 -10.05 -10.81
C VAL A 128 5.19 -9.30 -12.09
N TYR A 129 5.21 -7.98 -12.11
CA TYR A 129 4.70 -7.19 -13.24
C TYR A 129 5.81 -6.47 -14.02
N GLY A 130 6.95 -6.22 -13.39
CA GLY A 130 8.06 -5.48 -13.97
C GLY A 130 7.81 -3.98 -14.08
N ASP A 131 8.88 -3.23 -14.29
CA ASP A 131 8.84 -1.77 -14.38
C ASP A 131 8.04 -1.27 -15.59
N ASN A 132 7.99 -2.06 -16.66
CA ASN A 132 7.23 -1.75 -17.88
C ASN A 132 5.71 -1.64 -17.65
N MET A 133 5.16 -2.34 -16.64
CA MET A 133 3.74 -2.21 -16.28
C MET A 133 3.55 -1.24 -15.12
N ILE A 134 4.43 -1.31 -14.12
CA ILE A 134 4.36 -0.47 -12.92
C ILE A 134 4.54 1.01 -13.26
N GLY A 135 5.45 1.33 -14.17
CA GLY A 135 5.79 2.70 -14.50
C GLY A 135 4.69 3.51 -15.15
N PRO A 136 4.14 3.04 -16.27
CA PRO A 136 2.96 3.64 -16.87
C PRO A 136 1.81 3.82 -15.87
N TRP A 137 1.63 2.87 -14.96
CA TRP A 137 0.58 2.92 -13.95
C TRP A 137 0.83 3.97 -12.87
N ILE A 138 2.06 4.09 -12.35
CA ILE A 138 2.43 5.18 -11.44
C ILE A 138 2.23 6.53 -12.13
N ALA A 139 2.65 6.67 -13.39
CA ALA A 139 2.43 7.90 -14.17
C ALA A 139 0.93 8.23 -14.30
N ARG A 140 0.10 7.22 -14.60
CA ARG A 140 -1.37 7.37 -14.63
C ARG A 140 -1.93 7.85 -13.28
N LEU A 141 -1.49 7.26 -12.16
CA LEU A 141 -1.92 7.69 -10.84
C LEU A 141 -1.43 9.11 -10.50
N SER A 142 -0.25 9.50 -10.97
CA SER A 142 0.29 10.85 -10.79
C SER A 142 -0.47 11.92 -11.60
N LEU A 143 -1.14 11.53 -12.68
CA LEU A 143 -2.01 12.40 -13.47
C LEU A 143 -3.47 12.40 -13.03
N ALA A 144 -3.86 11.47 -12.16
CA ALA A 144 -5.22 11.39 -11.66
C ALA A 144 -5.55 12.57 -10.73
N GLU A 145 -6.68 13.22 -10.97
CA GLU A 145 -7.17 14.33 -10.14
C GLU A 145 -7.55 13.89 -8.72
N LYS A 146 -8.02 12.65 -8.59
CA LYS A 146 -8.46 12.06 -7.32
C LYS A 146 -7.95 10.64 -7.23
N LEU A 147 -7.28 10.35 -6.14
CA LEU A 147 -6.85 9.02 -5.77
C LEU A 147 -7.59 8.59 -4.50
N THR A 148 -7.88 7.31 -4.41
CA THR A 148 -8.29 6.72 -3.15
C THR A 148 -7.08 6.66 -2.21
N SER A 149 -7.31 6.68 -0.89
CA SER A 149 -6.21 6.63 0.09
C SER A 149 -5.28 5.40 -0.04
N GLY A 150 -5.78 4.27 -0.58
CA GLY A 150 -4.93 3.11 -0.85
C GLY A 150 -4.14 3.22 -2.15
N GLU A 151 -4.68 3.87 -3.20
CA GLU A 151 -3.91 4.21 -4.41
C GLU A 151 -2.81 5.22 -4.10
N GLU A 152 -3.09 6.24 -3.27
CA GLU A 152 -2.06 7.17 -2.80
C GLU A 152 -0.93 6.43 -2.08
N ARG A 153 -1.28 5.52 -1.17
CA ARG A 153 -0.31 4.72 -0.43
C ARG A 153 0.53 3.85 -1.37
N ILE A 154 -0.09 3.07 -2.27
CA ILE A 154 0.68 2.25 -3.22
C ILE A 154 1.58 3.13 -4.09
N ARG A 155 1.05 4.23 -4.64
CA ARG A 155 1.84 5.16 -5.46
C ARG A 155 3.06 5.66 -4.69
N GLU A 156 2.91 6.06 -3.44
CA GLU A 156 4.00 6.56 -2.61
C GLU A 156 5.09 5.49 -2.36
N ILE A 157 4.69 4.26 -2.00
CA ILE A 157 5.66 3.20 -1.72
C ILE A 157 6.40 2.80 -3.00
N LEU A 158 5.70 2.63 -4.12
CA LEU A 158 6.32 2.33 -5.41
C LEU A 158 7.22 3.46 -5.90
N THR A 159 6.78 4.72 -5.73
CA THR A 159 7.59 5.90 -6.09
C THR A 159 8.89 5.93 -5.31
N LYS A 160 8.87 5.64 -4.00
CA LYS A 160 10.09 5.58 -3.18
C LYS A 160 11.07 4.52 -3.69
N HIS A 161 10.57 3.33 -4.03
CA HIS A 161 11.41 2.25 -4.56
C HIS A 161 12.01 2.61 -5.93
N TRP A 162 11.17 3.07 -6.86
CA TRP A 162 11.63 3.58 -8.15
C TRP A 162 12.63 4.72 -8.01
N ALA A 163 12.43 5.57 -7.02
CA ALA A 163 13.34 6.65 -6.74
C ALA A 163 14.70 6.18 -6.20
N ALA A 164 14.81 4.97 -5.66
CA ALA A 164 16.08 4.39 -5.25
C ALA A 164 16.78 3.62 -6.38
N GLU A 165 16.01 2.89 -7.19
CA GLU A 165 16.57 1.88 -8.11
C GLU A 165 16.67 2.33 -9.57
N GLN A 166 15.81 3.25 -10.03
CA GLN A 166 15.73 3.62 -11.45
C GLN A 166 16.58 4.85 -11.80
N SER A 167 17.25 4.79 -12.96
CA SER A 167 17.89 5.96 -13.55
C SER A 167 16.82 6.97 -13.99
N LEU A 168 17.17 8.26 -14.02
CA LEU A 168 16.25 9.29 -14.48
C LEU A 168 15.79 9.03 -15.93
N GLY A 169 16.68 8.60 -16.82
CA GLY A 169 16.33 8.28 -18.21
C GLY A 169 15.32 7.14 -18.32
N ASP A 170 15.47 6.10 -17.49
CA ASP A 170 14.53 4.97 -17.45
C ASP A 170 13.16 5.42 -16.92
N MET A 171 13.14 6.25 -15.86
CA MET A 171 11.90 6.83 -15.33
C MET A 171 11.16 7.65 -16.40
N ILE A 172 11.86 8.54 -17.13
CA ILE A 172 11.28 9.33 -18.23
C ILE A 172 10.71 8.40 -19.32
N THR A 173 11.44 7.36 -19.69
CA THR A 173 11.02 6.40 -20.72
C THR A 173 9.74 5.66 -20.31
N LEU A 174 9.71 5.16 -19.08
CA LEU A 174 8.57 4.38 -18.56
C LEU A 174 7.33 5.25 -18.30
N ILE A 175 7.52 6.50 -17.88
CA ILE A 175 6.41 7.47 -17.75
C ILE A 175 5.75 7.70 -19.11
N ARG A 176 6.55 7.92 -20.17
CA ARG A 176 6.06 8.14 -21.55
C ARG A 176 5.41 6.91 -22.16
N ALA A 177 5.71 5.71 -21.66
CA ALA A 177 5.08 4.48 -22.13
C ALA A 177 3.60 4.35 -21.72
N SER A 178 3.08 5.25 -20.87
CA SER A 178 1.65 5.31 -20.57
C SER A 178 0.85 5.83 -21.77
N GLU A 179 -0.15 5.06 -22.21
CA GLU A 179 -0.92 5.27 -23.45
C GLU A 179 -1.57 6.67 -23.55
N LYS A 180 -1.91 7.27 -22.40
CA LYS A 180 -2.57 8.59 -22.32
C LYS A 180 -1.63 9.72 -21.93
N PHE A 181 -0.32 9.47 -21.87
CA PHE A 181 0.65 10.46 -21.46
C PHE A 181 1.03 11.35 -22.63
N GLU A 182 0.79 12.65 -22.49
CA GLU A 182 1.30 13.63 -23.42
C GLU A 182 2.62 14.21 -22.90
N ASP A 183 3.56 14.58 -23.77
CA ASP A 183 4.84 15.16 -23.34
C ASP A 183 4.67 16.42 -22.45
N VAL A 184 3.56 17.16 -22.58
CA VAL A 184 3.23 18.30 -21.71
C VAL A 184 2.93 17.88 -20.26
N ASP A 185 2.55 16.62 -20.03
CA ASP A 185 2.18 16.09 -18.73
C ASP A 185 3.38 15.92 -17.79
N PHE A 186 4.61 16.00 -18.29
CA PHE A 186 5.82 16.08 -17.45
C PHE A 186 5.79 17.25 -16.47
N TYR A 187 5.09 18.32 -16.83
CA TYR A 187 4.96 19.53 -16.01
C TYR A 187 3.68 19.54 -15.18
N ARG A 188 2.94 18.43 -15.08
CA ARG A 188 1.79 18.31 -14.18
C ARG A 188 2.30 18.09 -12.75
N PRO A 189 1.71 18.71 -11.72
CA PRO A 189 2.22 18.67 -10.34
C PRO A 189 2.51 17.26 -9.80
N GLY A 190 1.67 16.27 -10.12
CA GLY A 190 1.89 14.90 -9.67
C GLY A 190 3.10 14.22 -10.32
N VAL A 191 3.41 14.54 -11.58
CA VAL A 191 4.59 14.01 -12.30
C VAL A 191 5.86 14.76 -11.86
N VAL A 192 5.76 16.07 -11.65
CA VAL A 192 6.84 16.87 -11.05
C VAL A 192 7.19 16.31 -9.66
N LYS A 193 6.19 16.00 -8.83
CA LYS A 193 6.39 15.37 -7.51
C LYS A 193 7.04 13.98 -7.60
N LEU A 194 6.72 13.20 -8.64
CA LEU A 194 7.36 11.90 -8.89
C LEU A 194 8.86 12.05 -9.19
N LEU A 195 9.26 13.13 -9.87
CA LEU A 195 10.64 13.40 -10.28
C LEU A 195 11.43 14.31 -9.31
N GLN A 196 10.80 14.79 -8.24
CA GLN A 196 11.34 15.82 -7.33
C GLN A 196 12.66 15.47 -6.63
N LYS A 197 13.07 14.19 -6.61
CA LYS A 197 14.37 13.78 -6.04
C LYS A 197 15.56 14.23 -6.91
N PHE A 198 15.31 14.60 -8.16
CA PHE A 198 16.31 15.09 -9.09
C PHE A 198 16.24 16.62 -9.20
N THR A 199 17.34 17.24 -9.62
CA THR A 199 17.33 18.67 -9.90
C THR A 199 16.46 18.96 -11.14
N PRO A 200 15.76 20.10 -11.18
CA PRO A 200 14.96 20.48 -12.35
C PRO A 200 15.78 20.45 -13.64
N THR A 201 17.03 20.93 -13.61
CA THR A 201 17.95 20.90 -14.76
C THR A 201 18.18 19.48 -15.28
N ALA A 202 18.48 18.51 -14.40
CA ALA A 202 18.70 17.13 -14.81
C ALA A 202 17.43 16.50 -15.40
N VAL A 203 16.26 16.80 -14.81
CA VAL A 203 14.96 16.35 -15.33
C VAL A 203 14.73 16.87 -16.74
N ASN A 204 14.92 18.16 -16.97
CA ASN A 204 14.72 18.77 -18.29
C ASN A 204 15.72 18.28 -19.33
N GLU A 205 16.99 18.06 -18.95
CA GLU A 205 17.97 17.42 -19.83
C GLU A 205 17.56 16.01 -20.24
N ALA A 206 17.03 15.21 -19.30
CA ALA A 206 16.55 13.86 -19.57
C ALA A 206 15.29 13.85 -20.45
N ILE A 207 14.35 14.76 -20.20
CA ILE A 207 13.16 14.96 -21.04
C ILE A 207 13.58 15.33 -22.46
N MET A 208 14.48 16.32 -22.62
CA MET A 208 15.00 16.75 -23.92
C MET A 208 15.77 15.64 -24.63
N ALA A 209 16.54 14.82 -23.90
CA ALA A 209 17.18 13.63 -24.45
C ALA A 209 16.14 12.63 -25.00
N GLY A 210 15.02 12.46 -24.29
CA GLY A 210 13.87 11.67 -24.75
C GLY A 210 13.22 12.20 -26.04
N TYR A 211 13.41 13.48 -26.36
CA TYR A 211 12.96 14.11 -27.61
C TYR A 211 14.01 14.05 -28.74
N GLY A 212 15.05 13.22 -28.59
CA GLY A 212 16.15 13.18 -29.55
C GLY A 212 17.00 14.45 -29.55
N LYS A 213 17.04 15.17 -28.42
CA LYS A 213 17.78 16.44 -28.23
C LYS A 213 17.28 17.59 -29.12
N SER A 214 16.00 17.58 -29.48
CA SER A 214 15.37 18.69 -30.21
C SER A 214 14.96 19.82 -29.26
N GLU A 215 15.74 20.90 -29.24
CA GLU A 215 15.43 22.11 -28.45
C GLU A 215 14.10 22.75 -28.89
N ALA A 216 13.84 22.83 -30.19
CA ALA A 216 12.60 23.41 -30.72
C ALA A 216 11.35 22.64 -30.26
N TYR A 217 11.42 21.30 -30.24
CA TYR A 217 10.33 20.48 -29.73
C TYR A 217 10.16 20.63 -28.22
N PHE A 218 11.28 20.65 -27.48
CA PHE A 218 11.26 20.88 -26.03
C PHE A 218 10.59 22.21 -25.66
N VAL A 219 10.99 23.32 -26.31
CA VAL A 219 10.37 24.64 -26.13
C VAL A 219 8.88 24.64 -26.51
N SER A 220 8.50 23.92 -27.57
CA SER A 220 7.09 23.74 -27.95
C SER A 220 6.28 22.98 -26.89
N VAL A 221 6.87 21.96 -26.26
CA VAL A 221 6.23 21.24 -25.14
C VAL A 221 6.06 22.18 -23.95
N LEU A 222 7.10 22.92 -23.56
CA LEU A 222 7.03 23.90 -22.46
C LEU A 222 5.93 24.94 -22.70
N TYR A 223 5.90 25.54 -23.89
CA TYR A 223 4.87 26.51 -24.24
C TYR A 223 3.46 25.91 -24.12
N ARG A 224 3.24 24.70 -24.65
CA ARG A 224 1.94 24.01 -24.52
C ARG A 224 1.61 23.66 -23.07
N ALA A 225 2.60 23.30 -22.26
CA ALA A 225 2.41 23.02 -20.84
C ALA A 225 1.95 24.27 -20.08
N THR A 226 2.52 25.45 -20.35
CA THR A 226 2.08 26.71 -19.72
C THR A 226 0.63 27.09 -20.06
N MET A 227 0.13 26.64 -21.21
CA MET A 227 -1.26 26.87 -21.65
C MET A 227 -2.24 25.81 -21.16
N LYS A 228 -1.75 24.65 -20.70
CA LYS A 228 -2.58 23.52 -20.24
C LYS A 228 -3.01 23.76 -18.79
N GLU A 229 -4.32 23.66 -18.55
CA GLU A 229 -4.86 23.80 -17.20
C GLU A 229 -4.27 22.75 -16.24
N GLY A 230 -3.93 23.18 -15.03
CA GLY A 230 -3.38 22.30 -13.99
C GLY A 230 -1.92 21.91 -14.17
N SER A 231 -1.17 22.52 -15.10
CA SER A 231 0.29 22.44 -15.14
C SER A 231 0.92 23.24 -13.99
N ASP A 232 2.10 22.81 -13.55
CA ASP A 232 2.94 23.52 -12.61
C ASP A 232 3.77 24.58 -13.35
N LEU A 233 3.31 25.83 -13.27
CA LEU A 233 3.96 26.95 -13.94
C LEU A 233 5.38 27.22 -13.41
N ALA A 234 5.63 26.99 -12.12
CA ALA A 234 6.95 27.18 -11.54
C ALA A 234 7.94 26.13 -12.10
N ALA A 235 7.48 24.89 -12.29
CA ALA A 235 8.28 23.87 -12.95
C ALA A 235 8.55 24.19 -14.43
N CYS A 236 7.58 24.82 -15.14
CA CYS A 236 7.78 25.28 -16.51
C CYS A 236 8.77 26.44 -16.60
N GLU A 237 8.75 27.38 -15.66
CA GLU A 237 9.66 28.53 -15.61
C GLU A 237 11.09 28.15 -15.23
N ALA A 238 11.25 27.07 -14.47
CA ALA A 238 12.55 26.53 -14.05
C ALA A 238 13.23 25.65 -15.12
N ALA A 239 12.59 25.44 -16.26
CA ALA A 239 13.03 24.55 -17.34
C ALA A 239 13.79 25.24 -18.47
#